data_AF-A0AA38HSG4-F1
#
_entry.id   AF-A0AA38HSG4-F1
#
_cell.length_a   1.000
_cell.length_b   1.000
_cell.length_c   1.000
_cell.angle_alpha   90.00
_cell.angle_beta   90.00
_cell.angle_gamma   90.00
#
_symmetry.space_group_name_H-M   'P 1'
#
loop_
_entity.id
_entity.type
_entity.pdbx_description
1 polymer ?
#
loop_
_entity_poly.entity_id
_entity_poly.type
_entity_poly.pdbx_seq_one_letter_code
_entity_poly.pdbx_strand_id
1 'polypeptide(L)'
;MLHYPGNIKNSLLQTVNTKHAWHDVISMFSWLVDLVSTINSVPVQPSEDDDLKRKKIECITDFLTMRYLSYNGTGNREEIDREFGEKFARILKLDQYEINDLKLRVSELRKNEQKKLTKLENKQAKNENLQRKINKMQDEIDTYYENKKEKEDDTKYAIEALKDRRERLQAIFLTKREKVAQLTAVVNKQLYTTADKKRIVQHIDELQHTISLKKESIRVKKTLKDESNIKLAEAKKELLTQIYHFNNRVMKLASIEPVLKQLYLKEKDFWSNEFQSDVEELSKNYDTFKNTFASEICKISSSLSSMNTQATQIKQQKETLQETIENLGETSTAVAKKIEMLDKEMEMLSKHREDSRKNFLRKIASLKETETSLEKNKQELTELTEIHNKKSNDLETKKQRALEFFRNLHDIIVGNLQDMNNIRNEIFEMLKDCLTKVAETEGAILEDLHNLDDVKM
;
A
#
# COMPACT_ATOMS: atom_id res chain seq x y z
N MET A 1 107.81 149.35 -67.15
CA MET A 1 108.01 150.64 -66.45
C MET A 1 108.26 150.35 -64.97
N LEU A 2 109.30 150.93 -64.36
CA LEU A 2 109.72 150.63 -62.98
C LEU A 2 109.04 151.50 -61.91
N HIS A 3 108.27 152.52 -62.28
CA HIS A 3 107.45 153.36 -61.39
C HIS A 3 108.22 154.00 -60.21
N TYR A 4 109.33 154.70 -60.50
CA TYR A 4 110.06 155.47 -59.49
C TYR A 4 109.14 156.51 -58.81
N PRO A 5 109.07 156.57 -57.47
CA PRO A 5 108.10 157.43 -56.77
C PRO A 5 108.47 158.92 -56.72
N GLY A 6 109.71 159.30 -57.06
CA GLY A 6 110.15 160.70 -57.08
C GLY A 6 109.85 161.42 -58.40
N ASN A 7 109.62 162.74 -58.35
CA ASN A 7 109.28 163.53 -59.53
C ASN A 7 110.54 163.95 -60.32
N ILE A 8 110.81 163.27 -61.43
CA ILE A 8 111.98 163.53 -62.29
C ILE A 8 111.59 164.52 -63.40
N LYS A 9 112.00 165.78 -63.28
CA LYS A 9 111.82 166.78 -64.35
C LYS A 9 112.88 166.58 -65.45
N ASN A 10 112.50 166.72 -66.72
CA ASN A 10 113.44 166.56 -67.85
C ASN A 10 114.68 167.46 -67.78
N SER A 11 114.57 168.66 -67.20
CA SER A 11 115.72 169.53 -66.97
C SER A 11 116.76 168.90 -66.05
N LEU A 12 116.33 168.17 -65.01
CA LEU A 12 117.21 167.45 -64.09
C LEU A 12 118.05 166.40 -64.84
N LEU A 13 117.45 165.72 -65.82
CA LEU A 13 118.14 164.73 -66.67
C LEU A 13 119.13 165.38 -67.66
N GLN A 14 119.00 166.68 -67.96
CA GLN A 14 119.98 167.40 -68.78
C GLN A 14 121.11 168.00 -67.94
N THR A 15 120.86 168.33 -66.67
CA THR A 15 121.83 168.97 -65.77
C THR A 15 122.38 168.03 -64.70
N VAL A 16 122.36 166.72 -64.95
CA VAL A 16 122.78 165.65 -64.03
C VAL A 16 124.16 165.90 -63.41
N ASN A 17 125.06 166.54 -64.17
CA ASN A 17 126.45 166.83 -63.78
C ASN A 17 126.62 168.13 -62.95
N THR A 18 125.52 168.83 -62.64
CA THR A 18 125.58 170.04 -61.80
C THR A 18 125.46 169.68 -60.32
N LYS A 19 126.18 170.41 -59.47
CA LYS A 19 126.21 170.16 -58.02
C LYS A 19 124.82 170.12 -57.38
N HIS A 20 123.87 170.90 -57.88
CA HIS A 20 122.52 170.98 -57.32
C HIS A 20 121.61 169.80 -57.73
N ALA A 21 121.83 169.17 -58.90
CA ALA A 21 121.02 168.05 -59.39
C ALA A 21 121.52 166.67 -58.92
N TRP A 22 122.79 166.59 -58.50
CA TRP A 22 123.45 165.32 -58.17
C TRP A 22 122.81 164.58 -56.98
N HIS A 23 122.29 165.33 -56.00
CA HIS A 23 121.58 164.74 -54.86
C HIS A 23 120.36 163.93 -55.31
N ASP A 24 119.51 164.49 -56.20
CA ASP A 24 118.31 163.81 -56.69
C ASP A 24 118.64 162.55 -57.52
N VAL A 25 119.73 162.61 -58.30
CA VAL A 25 120.17 161.50 -59.16
C VAL A 25 120.74 160.34 -58.33
N ILE A 26 121.54 160.64 -57.31
CA ILE A 26 122.02 159.62 -56.37
C ILE A 26 120.84 158.95 -55.65
N SER A 27 119.82 159.72 -55.24
CA SER A 27 118.62 159.16 -54.62
C SER A 27 117.86 158.21 -55.56
N MET A 28 117.83 158.49 -56.87
CA MET A 28 117.25 157.57 -57.86
C MET A 28 118.04 156.26 -57.95
N PHE A 29 119.36 156.34 -58.05
CA PHE A 29 120.19 155.13 -58.11
C PHE A 29 120.13 154.33 -56.82
N SER A 30 120.12 154.99 -55.66
CA SER A 30 119.95 154.32 -54.37
C SER A 30 118.64 153.56 -54.31
N TRP A 31 117.53 154.19 -54.71
CA TRP A 31 116.24 153.50 -54.77
C TRP A 31 116.23 152.34 -55.76
N LEU A 32 116.90 152.48 -56.91
CA LEU A 32 116.99 151.40 -57.89
C LEU A 32 117.77 150.21 -57.31
N VAL A 33 118.86 150.48 -56.59
CA VAL A 33 119.65 149.46 -55.89
C VAL A 33 118.81 148.78 -54.80
N ASP A 34 118.04 149.55 -54.02
CA ASP A 34 117.14 148.99 -53.00
C ASP A 34 116.03 148.15 -53.63
N LEU A 35 115.45 148.58 -54.76
CA LEU A 35 114.42 147.83 -55.47
C LEU A 35 114.96 146.49 -56.00
N VAL A 36 116.13 146.50 -56.65
CA VAL A 36 116.78 145.28 -57.16
C VAL A 36 117.14 144.35 -55.99
N SER A 37 117.63 144.92 -54.89
CA SER A 37 117.93 144.15 -53.68
C SER A 37 116.67 143.53 -53.09
N THR A 38 115.56 144.24 -53.07
CA THR A 38 114.27 143.75 -52.55
C THR A 38 113.70 142.64 -53.43
N ILE A 39 113.68 142.80 -54.76
CA ILE A 39 113.18 141.76 -55.68
C ILE A 39 113.99 140.46 -55.53
N ASN A 40 115.31 140.57 -55.37
CA ASN A 40 116.18 139.41 -55.19
C ASN A 40 116.15 138.83 -53.76
N SER A 41 115.67 139.56 -52.76
CA SER A 41 115.68 139.17 -51.34
C SER A 41 114.32 138.78 -50.79
N VAL A 42 113.35 138.44 -51.63
CA VAL A 42 112.14 137.72 -51.19
C VAL A 42 112.31 136.21 -51.38
N PRO A 43 112.95 135.48 -50.44
CA PRO A 43 112.74 134.05 -50.33
C PRO A 43 111.38 133.85 -49.66
N VAL A 44 110.36 133.48 -50.44
CA VAL A 44 109.13 132.90 -49.88
C VAL A 44 109.53 131.56 -49.26
N GLN A 45 109.76 131.51 -47.95
CA GLN A 45 109.85 130.23 -47.24
C GLN A 45 108.41 129.73 -46.97
N PRO A 46 107.96 128.65 -47.63
CA PRO A 46 106.69 128.04 -47.30
C PRO A 46 106.83 127.18 -46.04
N SER A 47 105.75 127.11 -45.25
CA SER A 47 105.63 126.20 -44.12
C SER A 47 105.57 124.72 -44.59
N GLU A 48 106.02 123.76 -43.76
CA GLU A 48 106.15 122.33 -44.14
C GLU A 48 104.83 121.66 -44.59
N ASP A 49 103.66 122.12 -44.12
CA ASP A 49 102.36 121.59 -44.53
C ASP A 49 101.84 122.18 -45.86
N ASP A 50 102.19 123.44 -46.15
CA ASP A 50 101.99 124.00 -47.49
C ASP A 50 102.91 123.31 -48.51
N ASP A 51 104.09 122.85 -48.08
CA ASP A 51 105.08 122.20 -48.93
C ASP A 51 104.59 120.84 -49.48
N LEU A 52 103.86 120.02 -48.71
CA LEU A 52 103.35 118.73 -49.22
C LEU A 52 102.18 118.91 -50.19
N LYS A 53 101.21 119.79 -49.87
CA LYS A 53 100.09 120.08 -50.78
C LYS A 53 100.60 120.75 -52.05
N ARG A 54 101.53 121.69 -51.92
CA ARG A 54 102.20 122.35 -53.04
C ARG A 54 102.99 121.36 -53.89
N LYS A 55 103.81 120.48 -53.32
CA LYS A 55 104.53 119.42 -54.06
C LYS A 55 103.58 118.48 -54.81
N LYS A 56 102.43 118.13 -54.22
CA LYS A 56 101.39 117.33 -54.91
C LYS A 56 100.80 118.11 -56.09
N ILE A 57 100.43 119.37 -55.88
CA ILE A 57 99.87 120.23 -56.92
C ILE A 57 100.92 120.44 -58.01
N GLU A 58 102.15 120.83 -57.70
CA GLU A 58 103.27 120.98 -58.63
C GLU A 58 103.52 119.69 -59.42
N CYS A 59 103.59 118.54 -58.78
CA CYS A 59 103.77 117.27 -59.49
C CYS A 59 102.60 116.92 -60.43
N ILE A 60 101.36 117.24 -60.05
CA ILE A 60 100.17 117.06 -60.91
C ILE A 60 100.18 118.09 -62.04
N THR A 61 100.53 119.35 -61.75
CA THR A 61 100.60 120.44 -62.74
C THR A 61 101.71 120.17 -63.75
N ASP A 62 102.89 119.75 -63.31
CA ASP A 62 104.00 119.31 -64.16
C ASP A 62 103.58 118.13 -65.03
N PHE A 63 102.92 117.12 -64.45
CA PHE A 63 102.38 115.99 -65.21
C PHE A 63 101.39 116.43 -66.28
N LEU A 64 100.40 117.26 -65.92
CA LEU A 64 99.42 117.80 -66.86
C LEU A 64 100.08 118.66 -67.94
N THR A 65 101.08 119.47 -67.58
CA THR A 65 101.84 120.32 -68.50
C THR A 65 102.65 119.47 -69.48
N MET A 66 103.39 118.47 -69.00
CA MET A 66 104.16 117.53 -69.83
C MET A 66 103.25 116.70 -70.73
N ARG A 67 102.09 116.27 -70.21
CA ARG A 67 101.07 115.54 -70.99
C ARG A 67 100.43 116.42 -72.05
N TYR A 68 100.19 117.70 -71.75
CA TYR A 68 99.67 118.69 -72.70
C TYR A 68 100.71 119.03 -73.79
N LEU A 69 101.97 119.26 -73.43
CA LEU A 69 103.07 119.45 -74.40
C LEU A 69 103.23 118.23 -75.31
N SER A 70 103.06 117.02 -74.76
CA SER A 70 103.13 115.77 -75.51
C SER A 70 101.84 115.43 -76.27
N TYR A 71 100.78 116.22 -76.14
CA TYR A 71 99.52 116.00 -76.88
C TYR A 71 99.68 116.36 -78.37
N ASN A 72 100.51 117.36 -78.69
CA ASN A 72 100.77 117.82 -80.05
C ASN A 72 102.14 117.37 -80.62
N GLY A 73 102.93 116.57 -79.88
CA GLY A 73 104.24 116.05 -80.29
C GLY A 73 104.36 114.53 -80.13
N THR A 74 105.38 113.91 -80.74
CA THR A 74 105.68 112.46 -80.67
C THR A 74 106.31 112.05 -79.31
N GLY A 75 105.75 112.52 -78.19
CA GLY A 75 106.19 112.14 -76.85
C GLY A 75 105.62 110.80 -76.41
N ASN A 76 106.41 109.95 -75.75
CA ASN A 76 105.99 108.64 -75.26
C ASN A 76 105.16 108.79 -73.96
N ARG A 77 103.83 108.59 -74.07
CA ARG A 77 102.88 108.85 -72.97
C ARG A 77 103.08 107.93 -71.76
N GLU A 78 103.47 106.68 -71.98
CA GLU A 78 103.68 105.70 -70.89
C GLU A 78 104.85 106.08 -69.99
N GLU A 79 105.87 106.73 -70.55
CA GLU A 79 107.04 107.18 -69.79
C GLU A 79 106.68 108.34 -68.85
N ILE A 80 105.82 109.26 -69.31
CA ILE A 80 105.30 110.38 -68.52
C ILE A 80 104.39 109.86 -67.38
N ASP A 81 103.52 108.88 -67.67
CA ASP A 81 102.65 108.27 -66.67
C ASP A 81 103.47 107.49 -65.61
N ARG A 82 104.53 106.79 -66.02
CA ARG A 82 105.46 106.10 -65.10
C ARG A 82 106.24 107.08 -64.23
N GLU A 83 106.81 108.13 -64.83
CA GLU A 83 107.57 109.15 -64.10
C GLU A 83 106.69 109.90 -63.10
N PHE A 84 105.44 110.20 -63.45
CA PHE A 84 104.44 110.73 -62.53
C PHE A 84 104.15 109.75 -61.40
N GLY A 85 103.91 108.46 -61.69
CA GLY A 85 103.67 107.45 -60.66
C GLY A 85 104.82 107.35 -59.66
N GLU A 86 106.06 107.35 -60.13
CA GLU A 86 107.25 107.32 -59.27
C GLU A 86 107.42 108.59 -58.44
N LYS A 87 107.29 109.77 -59.06
CA LYS A 87 107.39 111.06 -58.34
C LYS A 87 106.27 111.19 -57.31
N PHE A 88 105.05 110.82 -57.67
CA PHE A 88 103.88 110.91 -56.79
C PHE A 88 103.96 109.90 -55.64
N ALA A 89 104.45 108.68 -55.88
CA ALA A 89 104.73 107.70 -54.83
C ALA A 89 105.79 108.20 -53.83
N ARG A 90 106.86 108.83 -54.33
CA ARG A 90 107.89 109.48 -53.48
C ARG A 90 107.31 110.64 -52.66
N ILE A 91 106.47 111.48 -53.26
CA ILE A 91 105.78 112.58 -52.55
C ILE A 91 104.87 112.06 -51.44
N LEU A 92 104.18 110.94 -51.68
CA LEU A 92 103.33 110.29 -50.68
C LEU A 92 104.13 109.47 -49.64
N LYS A 93 105.47 109.38 -49.79
CA LYS A 93 106.35 108.54 -48.97
C LYS A 93 105.84 107.09 -48.86
N LEU A 94 105.21 106.59 -49.93
CA LEU A 94 104.71 105.22 -49.95
C LEU A 94 105.87 104.28 -50.27
N ASP A 95 106.42 103.65 -49.24
CA ASP A 95 107.39 102.57 -49.41
C ASP A 95 106.65 101.26 -49.68
N GLN A 96 106.86 100.72 -50.88
CA GLN A 96 106.27 99.45 -51.30
C GLN A 96 106.72 98.29 -50.40
N TYR A 97 107.92 98.38 -49.82
CA TYR A 97 108.43 97.42 -48.86
C TYR A 97 107.59 97.45 -47.56
N GLU A 98 107.31 98.64 -47.04
CA GLU A 98 106.51 98.84 -45.81
C GLU A 98 105.06 98.34 -45.99
N ILE A 99 104.44 98.58 -47.14
CA ILE A 99 103.09 98.07 -47.45
C ILE A 99 103.06 96.54 -47.46
N ASN A 100 104.08 95.91 -48.05
CA ASN A 100 104.17 94.46 -48.11
C ASN A 100 104.46 93.85 -46.73
N ASP A 101 105.32 94.47 -45.93
CA ASP A 101 105.57 94.09 -44.54
C ASP A 101 104.29 94.17 -43.70
N LEU A 102 103.54 95.27 -43.82
CA LEU A 102 102.24 95.44 -43.15
C LEU A 102 101.22 94.37 -43.56
N LYS A 103 101.12 94.03 -44.85
CA LYS A 103 100.23 92.96 -45.32
C LYS A 103 100.61 91.60 -44.74
N LEU A 104 101.91 91.32 -44.66
CA LEU A 104 102.43 90.07 -44.09
C LEU A 104 102.13 90.02 -42.59
N ARG A 105 102.37 91.11 -41.88
CA ARG A 105 102.03 91.29 -40.46
C ARG A 105 100.53 91.09 -40.18
N VAL A 106 99.65 91.65 -41.01
CA VAL A 106 98.19 91.47 -40.89
C VAL A 106 97.80 90.00 -41.12
N SER A 107 98.39 89.34 -42.12
CA SER A 107 98.16 87.91 -42.37
C SER A 107 98.61 87.04 -41.18
N GLU A 108 99.77 87.33 -40.60
CA GLU A 108 100.26 86.65 -39.40
C GLU A 108 99.36 86.90 -38.19
N LEU A 109 98.92 88.13 -37.97
CA LEU A 109 97.99 88.48 -36.90
C LEU A 109 96.66 87.73 -37.04
N ARG A 110 96.08 87.65 -38.24
CA ARG A 110 94.86 86.87 -38.50
C ARG A 110 95.05 85.38 -38.25
N LYS A 111 96.18 84.82 -38.69
CA LYS A 111 96.53 83.41 -38.39
C LYS A 111 96.65 83.18 -36.88
N ASN A 112 97.25 84.11 -36.15
CA ASN A 112 97.38 84.04 -34.70
C ASN A 112 96.03 84.18 -33.98
N GLU A 113 95.15 85.06 -34.46
CA GLU A 113 93.78 85.20 -33.97
C GLU A 113 93.00 83.89 -34.14
N GLN A 114 93.02 83.29 -35.33
CA GLN A 114 92.35 82.01 -35.57
C GLN A 114 92.90 80.88 -34.69
N LYS A 115 94.23 80.83 -34.48
CA LYS A 115 94.86 79.89 -33.55
C LYS A 115 94.43 80.14 -32.10
N LYS A 116 94.20 81.38 -31.70
CA LYS A 116 93.68 81.72 -30.36
C LYS A 116 92.21 81.34 -30.23
N LEU A 117 91.39 81.59 -31.25
CA LEU A 117 89.97 81.24 -31.27
C LEU A 117 89.77 79.71 -31.14
N THR A 118 90.44 78.94 -31.98
CA THR A 118 90.39 77.47 -31.91
C THR A 118 90.92 76.92 -30.58
N LYS A 119 91.95 77.55 -29.98
CA LYS A 119 92.39 77.20 -28.62
C LYS A 119 91.33 77.53 -27.56
N LEU A 120 90.59 78.63 -27.72
CA LEU A 120 89.50 79.03 -26.83
C LEU A 120 88.32 78.07 -26.93
N GLU A 121 87.86 77.75 -28.14
CA GLU A 121 86.80 76.77 -28.39
C GLU A 121 87.15 75.40 -27.82
N ASN A 122 88.38 74.93 -28.04
CA ASN A 122 88.85 73.67 -27.46
C ASN A 122 88.87 73.71 -25.92
N LYS A 123 89.23 74.85 -25.31
CA LYS A 123 89.17 75.02 -23.85
C LYS A 123 87.72 75.05 -23.35
N GLN A 124 86.82 75.72 -24.07
CA GLN A 124 85.41 75.79 -23.73
C GLN A 124 84.76 74.41 -23.81
N ALA A 125 84.98 73.65 -24.88
CA ALA A 125 84.49 72.28 -25.03
C ALA A 125 85.05 71.35 -23.93
N LYS A 126 86.33 71.52 -23.56
CA LYS A 126 86.91 70.81 -22.40
C LYS A 126 86.22 71.20 -21.10
N ASN A 127 85.94 72.48 -20.89
CA ASN A 127 85.26 72.96 -19.70
C ASN A 127 83.82 72.43 -19.59
N GLU A 128 83.06 72.45 -20.69
CA GLU A 128 81.71 71.87 -20.75
C GLU A 128 81.71 70.35 -20.51
N ASN A 129 82.73 69.63 -20.99
CA ASN A 129 82.89 68.21 -20.70
C ASN A 129 83.23 67.98 -19.21
N LEU A 130 84.12 68.78 -18.63
CA LEU A 130 84.43 68.72 -17.21
C LEU A 130 83.19 69.02 -16.36
N GLN A 131 82.41 70.04 -16.72
CA GLN A 131 81.16 70.38 -16.02
C GLN A 131 80.15 69.23 -16.10
N ARG A 132 80.00 68.60 -17.26
CA ARG A 132 79.15 67.40 -17.39
C ARG A 132 79.64 66.24 -16.52
N LYS A 133 80.96 66.05 -16.42
CA LYS A 133 81.53 65.03 -15.52
C LYS A 133 81.30 65.36 -14.05
N ILE A 134 81.45 66.62 -13.66
CA ILE A 134 81.15 67.07 -12.28
C ILE A 134 79.69 66.82 -11.96
N ASN A 135 78.75 67.23 -12.83
CA ASN A 135 77.33 66.99 -12.61
C ASN A 135 77.03 65.49 -12.51
N LYS A 136 77.59 64.67 -13.40
CA LYS A 136 77.42 63.21 -13.35
C LYS A 136 77.97 62.61 -12.05
N MET A 137 79.14 63.05 -11.58
CA MET A 137 79.68 62.60 -10.29
C MET A 137 78.81 63.05 -9.13
N GLN A 138 78.24 64.26 -9.18
CA GLN A 138 77.32 64.75 -8.15
C GLN A 138 76.07 63.88 -8.09
N ASP A 139 75.47 63.55 -9.24
CA ASP A 139 74.31 62.65 -9.32
C ASP A 139 74.66 61.24 -8.78
N GLU A 140 75.84 60.72 -9.11
CA GLU A 140 76.33 59.43 -8.58
C GLU A 140 76.54 59.46 -7.06
N ILE A 141 76.99 60.58 -6.50
CA ILE A 141 77.14 60.78 -5.06
C ILE A 141 75.77 60.85 -4.37
N ASP A 142 74.85 61.64 -4.90
CA ASP A 142 73.53 61.83 -4.32
C ASP A 142 72.75 60.51 -4.34
N THR A 143 72.76 59.79 -5.46
CA THR A 143 72.18 58.45 -5.56
C THR A 143 72.85 57.44 -4.62
N TYR A 144 74.17 57.51 -4.41
CA TYR A 144 74.85 56.66 -3.42
C TYR A 144 74.35 56.93 -2.00
N TYR A 145 74.23 58.20 -1.60
CA TYR A 145 73.76 58.57 -0.27
C TYR A 145 72.29 58.23 -0.04
N GLU A 146 71.43 58.39 -1.05
CA GLU A 146 70.03 57.96 -1.00
C GLU A 146 69.93 56.43 -0.82
N ASN A 147 70.62 55.66 -1.66
CA ASN A 147 70.67 54.20 -1.55
C ASN A 147 71.23 53.73 -0.20
N LYS A 148 72.25 54.44 0.32
CA LYS A 148 72.82 54.13 1.63
C LYS A 148 71.80 54.39 2.74
N LYS A 149 71.09 55.52 2.68
CA LYS A 149 70.06 55.88 3.65
C LYS A 149 68.90 54.88 3.64
N GLU A 150 68.43 54.48 2.45
CA GLU A 150 67.40 53.46 2.30
C GLU A 150 67.83 52.13 2.95
N LYS A 151 69.05 51.66 2.66
CA LYS A 151 69.60 50.47 3.31
C LYS A 151 69.76 50.60 4.82
N GLU A 152 70.14 51.77 5.32
CA GLU A 152 70.21 52.04 6.75
C GLU A 152 68.82 52.00 7.41
N ASP A 153 67.79 52.49 6.74
CA ASP A 153 66.43 52.47 7.26
C ASP A 153 65.81 51.05 7.19
N ASP A 154 66.07 50.30 6.12
CA ASP A 154 65.70 48.89 6.00
C ASP A 154 66.36 48.03 7.08
N THR A 155 67.66 48.25 7.32
CA THR A 155 68.38 47.52 8.37
C THR A 155 67.89 47.87 9.77
N LYS A 156 67.57 49.15 10.05
CA LYS A 156 66.91 49.54 11.31
C LYS A 156 65.56 48.86 11.48
N TYR A 157 64.73 48.85 10.44
CA TYR A 157 63.43 48.18 10.48
C TYR A 157 63.59 46.67 10.73
N ALA A 158 64.53 46.03 10.04
CA ALA A 158 64.82 44.61 10.24
C ALA A 158 65.31 44.31 11.68
N ILE A 159 66.16 45.16 12.25
CA ILE A 159 66.62 45.03 13.63
C ILE A 159 65.45 45.14 14.61
N GLU A 160 64.55 46.11 14.42
CA GLU A 160 63.42 46.30 15.31
C GLU A 160 62.43 45.13 15.22
N ALA A 161 62.13 44.66 14.01
CA ALA A 161 61.31 43.47 13.79
C ALA A 161 61.91 42.21 14.46
N LEU A 162 63.24 42.07 14.45
CA LEU A 162 63.93 40.98 15.13
C LEU A 162 63.87 41.11 16.66
N LYS A 163 63.96 42.32 17.23
CA LYS A 163 63.77 42.54 18.66
C LYS A 163 62.34 42.17 19.09
N ASP A 164 61.33 42.65 18.38
CA ASP A 164 59.93 42.32 18.64
C ASP A 164 59.70 40.81 18.61
N ARG A 165 60.25 40.13 17.58
CA ARG A 165 60.16 38.68 17.46
C ARG A 165 60.83 37.98 18.64
N ARG A 166 62.01 38.44 19.06
CA ARG A 166 62.73 37.89 20.23
C ARG A 166 61.90 38.04 21.50
N GLU A 167 61.29 39.20 21.74
CA GLU A 167 60.46 39.45 22.92
C GLU A 167 59.22 38.55 22.94
N ARG A 168 58.53 38.42 21.81
CA ARG A 168 57.39 37.49 21.67
C ARG A 168 57.80 36.05 21.96
N LEU A 169 58.93 35.60 21.40
CA LEU A 169 59.45 34.26 21.65
C LEU A 169 59.84 34.06 23.11
N GLN A 170 60.41 35.07 23.76
CA GLN A 170 60.76 35.03 25.18
C GLN A 170 59.52 34.94 26.07
N ALA A 171 58.45 35.68 25.76
CA ALA A 171 57.17 35.59 26.45
C ALA A 171 56.54 34.19 26.29
N ILE A 172 56.56 33.63 25.08
CA ILE A 172 56.10 32.26 24.82
C ILE A 172 56.94 31.25 25.61
N PHE A 173 58.26 31.42 25.63
CA PHE A 173 59.15 30.54 26.38
C PHE A 173 58.83 30.55 27.88
N LEU A 174 58.64 31.74 28.47
CA LEU A 174 58.29 31.89 29.88
C LEU A 174 56.94 31.24 30.21
N THR A 175 55.90 31.50 29.42
CA THR A 175 54.57 30.89 29.64
C THR A 175 54.60 29.36 29.48
N LYS A 176 55.38 28.83 28.53
CA LYS A 176 55.56 27.39 28.37
C LYS A 176 56.34 26.80 29.54
N ARG A 177 57.39 27.47 30.01
CA ARG A 177 58.17 27.07 31.19
C ARG A 177 57.30 27.01 32.45
N GLU A 178 56.45 28.01 32.66
CA GLU A 178 55.47 28.02 33.76
C GLU A 178 54.47 26.85 33.65
N LYS A 179 53.90 26.62 32.46
CA LYS A 179 53.00 25.48 32.24
C LYS A 179 53.67 24.14 32.50
N VAL A 180 54.92 23.97 32.05
CA VAL A 180 55.70 22.77 32.36
C VAL A 180 55.89 22.64 33.86
N ALA A 181 56.30 23.70 34.57
CA ALA A 181 56.45 23.67 36.02
C ALA A 181 55.14 23.32 36.74
N GLN A 182 54.00 23.88 36.30
CA GLN A 182 52.67 23.55 36.82
C GLN A 182 52.31 22.08 36.57
N LEU A 183 52.52 21.58 35.35
CA LEU A 183 52.25 20.18 35.01
C LEU A 183 53.16 19.23 35.79
N THR A 184 54.44 19.54 35.94
CA THR A 184 55.38 18.78 36.77
C THR A 184 54.93 18.78 38.23
N ALA A 185 54.50 19.93 38.77
CA ALA A 185 53.97 20.01 40.14
C ALA A 185 52.69 19.18 40.30
N VAL A 186 51.79 19.18 39.31
CA VAL A 186 50.58 18.35 39.30
C VAL A 186 50.96 16.88 39.25
N VAL A 187 51.85 16.48 38.34
CA VAL A 187 52.33 15.09 38.23
C VAL A 187 52.96 14.62 39.54
N ASN A 188 53.80 15.44 40.17
CA ASN A 188 54.43 15.12 41.45
C ASN A 188 53.42 15.03 42.62
N LYS A 189 52.27 15.71 42.51
CA LYS A 189 51.18 15.69 43.50
C LYS A 189 50.09 14.67 43.19
N GLN A 190 50.23 13.85 42.14
CA GLN A 190 49.22 12.84 41.80
C GLN A 190 49.27 11.69 42.80
N LEU A 191 48.14 11.47 43.48
CA LEU A 191 47.94 10.37 44.42
C LEU A 191 47.77 9.01 43.73
N TYR A 192 47.39 9.01 42.45
CA TYR A 192 47.10 7.81 41.67
C TYR A 192 48.15 7.59 40.60
N THR A 193 48.63 6.35 40.49
CA THR A 193 49.59 5.99 39.46
C THR A 193 48.94 6.00 38.08
N THR A 194 49.76 6.02 37.03
CA THR A 194 49.27 5.90 35.64
C THR A 194 48.52 4.59 35.41
N ALA A 195 48.89 3.52 36.13
CA ALA A 195 48.19 2.24 36.11
C ALA A 195 46.80 2.34 36.76
N ASP A 196 46.68 3.03 37.90
CA ASP A 196 45.38 3.23 38.57
C ASP A 196 44.41 4.04 37.71
N LYS A 197 44.91 5.09 37.03
CA LYS A 197 44.11 5.86 36.09
C LYS A 197 43.61 5.02 34.91
N LYS A 198 44.45 4.14 34.36
CA LYS A 198 44.03 3.21 33.30
C LYS A 198 42.96 2.24 33.79
N ARG A 199 43.10 1.71 35.00
CA ARG A 199 42.07 0.86 35.62
C ARG A 199 40.76 1.61 35.81
N ILE A 200 40.80 2.83 36.34
CA ILE A 200 39.61 3.67 36.51
C ILE A 200 38.91 3.93 35.16
N VAL A 201 39.66 4.23 34.11
CA VAL A 201 39.10 4.41 32.76
C VAL A 201 38.45 3.13 32.24
N GLN A 202 39.12 1.98 32.38
CA GLN A 202 38.53 0.69 32.00
C GLN A 202 37.23 0.41 32.76
N HIS A 203 37.19 0.66 34.07
CA HIS A 203 35.98 0.54 34.87
C HIS A 203 34.87 1.51 34.42
N ILE A 204 35.22 2.73 34.03
CA ILE A 204 34.25 3.70 33.48
C ILE A 204 33.67 3.15 32.18
N ASP A 205 34.50 2.63 31.28
CA ASP A 205 34.08 2.06 30.00
C ASP A 205 33.16 0.84 30.20
N GLU A 206 33.51 -0.05 31.14
CA GLU A 206 32.69 -1.21 31.52
C GLU A 206 31.33 -0.80 32.10
N LEU A 207 31.31 0.23 32.96
CA LEU A 207 30.07 0.76 33.53
C LEU A 207 29.21 1.44 32.45
N GLN A 208 29.82 2.20 31.53
CA GLN A 208 29.11 2.80 30.41
C GLN A 208 28.50 1.73 29.49
N HIS A 209 29.25 0.66 29.21
CA HIS A 209 28.74 -0.47 28.45
C HIS A 209 27.54 -1.13 29.16
N THR A 210 27.66 -1.36 30.47
CA THR A 210 26.58 -1.92 31.30
C THR A 210 25.34 -1.03 31.31
N ILE A 211 25.51 0.28 31.42
CA ILE A 211 24.40 1.25 31.34
C ILE A 211 23.73 1.18 29.96
N SER A 212 24.50 1.09 28.89
CA SER A 212 23.97 0.97 27.52
C SER A 212 23.12 -0.29 27.37
N LEU A 213 23.62 -1.45 27.82
CA LEU A 213 22.87 -2.71 27.81
C LEU A 213 21.57 -2.61 28.62
N LYS A 214 21.60 -1.99 29.81
CA LYS A 214 20.40 -1.78 30.63
C LYS A 214 19.39 -0.85 29.96
N LYS A 215 19.85 0.23 29.31
CA LYS A 215 18.97 1.14 28.54
C LYS A 215 18.28 0.40 27.41
N GLU A 216 19.01 -0.44 26.68
CA GLU A 216 18.44 -1.25 25.61
C GLU A 216 17.43 -2.26 26.13
N SER A 217 17.73 -2.95 27.23
CA SER A 217 16.79 -3.87 27.88
C SER A 217 15.50 -3.16 28.32
N ILE A 218 15.60 -1.94 28.87
CA ILE A 218 14.42 -1.13 29.22
C ILE A 218 13.63 -0.73 27.97
N ARG A 219 14.31 -0.35 26.88
CA ARG A 219 13.67 -0.03 25.60
C ARG A 219 12.85 -1.21 25.09
N VAL A 220 13.45 -2.39 25.02
CA VAL A 220 12.78 -3.63 24.58
C VAL A 220 11.62 -4.00 25.50
N LYS A 221 11.76 -3.86 26.83
CA LYS A 221 10.65 -4.09 27.76
C LYS A 221 9.51 -3.11 27.56
N LYS A 222 9.81 -1.84 27.25
CA LYS A 222 8.80 -0.83 26.97
C LYS A 222 8.06 -1.14 25.67
N THR A 223 8.77 -1.49 24.60
CA THR A 223 8.13 -1.87 23.32
C THR A 223 7.27 -3.11 23.49
N LEU A 224 7.74 -4.15 24.18
CA LEU A 224 6.95 -5.34 24.50
C LEU A 224 5.69 -5.00 25.32
N LYS A 225 5.82 -4.11 26.31
CA LYS A 225 4.67 -3.64 27.10
C LYS A 225 3.66 -2.90 26.21
N ASP A 226 4.13 -2.02 25.34
CA ASP A 226 3.28 -1.25 24.44
C ASP A 226 2.57 -2.16 23.43
N GLU A 227 3.28 -3.13 22.84
CA GLU A 227 2.70 -4.17 21.97
C GLU A 227 1.66 -5.02 22.71
N SER A 228 1.95 -5.45 23.93
CA SER A 228 0.98 -6.19 24.75
C SER A 228 -0.24 -5.34 25.08
N ASN A 229 -0.08 -4.04 25.36
CA ASN A 229 -1.20 -3.14 25.61
C ASN A 229 -2.07 -2.95 24.37
N ILE A 230 -1.45 -2.86 23.18
CA ILE A 230 -2.18 -2.79 21.90
C ILE A 230 -3.01 -4.07 21.69
N LYS A 231 -2.39 -5.24 21.83
CA LYS A 231 -3.09 -6.54 21.71
C LYS A 231 -4.22 -6.69 22.73
N LEU A 232 -4.01 -6.24 23.97
CA LEU A 232 -5.06 -6.24 25.00
C LEU A 232 -6.20 -5.28 24.65
N ALA A 233 -5.90 -4.12 24.08
CA ALA A 233 -6.92 -3.17 23.63
C ALA A 233 -7.74 -3.70 22.44
N GLU A 234 -7.09 -4.36 21.49
CA GLU A 234 -7.75 -5.04 20.37
C GLU A 234 -8.66 -6.16 20.86
N ALA A 235 -8.16 -7.05 21.74
CA ALA A 235 -8.96 -8.12 22.33
C ALA A 235 -10.16 -7.57 23.13
N LYS A 236 -9.98 -6.47 23.88
CA LYS A 236 -11.09 -5.79 24.58
C LYS A 236 -12.16 -5.28 23.61
N LYS A 237 -11.75 -4.70 22.48
CA LYS A 237 -12.66 -4.20 21.44
C LYS A 237 -13.41 -5.35 20.76
N GLU A 238 -12.73 -6.46 20.48
CA GLU A 238 -13.35 -7.65 19.91
C GLU A 238 -14.37 -8.26 20.87
N LEU A 239 -14.01 -8.44 22.15
CA LEU A 239 -14.90 -8.95 23.19
C LEU A 239 -16.15 -8.05 23.34
N LEU A 240 -15.98 -6.72 23.37
CA LEU A 240 -17.08 -5.75 23.35
C LEU A 240 -18.04 -5.99 22.18
N THR A 241 -17.48 -6.19 20.99
CA THR A 241 -18.26 -6.39 19.76
C THR A 241 -19.02 -7.72 19.83
N GLN A 242 -18.38 -8.79 20.30
CA GLN A 242 -19.02 -10.09 20.50
C GLN A 242 -20.15 -10.05 21.53
N ILE A 243 -19.93 -9.38 22.68
CA ILE A 243 -20.95 -9.20 23.71
C ILE A 243 -22.11 -8.37 23.19
N TYR A 244 -21.85 -7.28 22.47
CA TYR A 244 -22.88 -6.46 21.84
C TYR A 244 -23.74 -7.28 20.86
N HIS A 245 -23.12 -8.08 19.98
CA HIS A 245 -23.86 -8.94 19.06
C HIS A 245 -24.65 -10.03 19.79
N PHE A 246 -24.07 -10.64 20.82
CA PHE A 246 -24.72 -11.63 21.66
C PHE A 246 -25.94 -11.04 22.39
N ASN A 247 -25.76 -9.93 23.10
CA ASN A 247 -26.83 -9.20 23.80
C ASN A 247 -27.95 -8.79 22.84
N ASN A 248 -27.63 -8.32 21.62
CA ASN A 248 -28.64 -8.02 20.61
C ASN A 248 -29.42 -9.26 20.14
N ARG A 249 -28.76 -10.40 20.04
CA ARG A 249 -29.42 -11.67 19.70
C ARG A 249 -30.31 -12.13 20.85
N VAL A 250 -29.82 -12.08 22.07
CA VAL A 250 -30.60 -12.35 23.29
C VAL A 250 -31.79 -11.39 23.35
N MET A 251 -31.62 -10.10 23.04
CA MET A 251 -32.71 -9.12 22.98
C MET A 251 -33.83 -9.56 22.04
N LYS A 252 -33.48 -9.95 20.81
CA LYS A 252 -34.45 -10.41 19.80
C LYS A 252 -35.19 -11.66 20.26
N LEU A 253 -34.49 -12.60 20.89
CA LEU A 253 -35.09 -13.83 21.41
C LEU A 253 -35.92 -13.57 22.68
N ALA A 254 -35.48 -12.65 23.54
CA ALA A 254 -36.16 -12.23 24.75
C ALA A 254 -37.48 -11.50 24.48
N SER A 255 -37.64 -10.91 23.30
CA SER A 255 -38.93 -10.39 22.83
C SER A 255 -39.96 -11.51 22.58
N ILE A 256 -39.51 -12.74 22.34
CA ILE A 256 -40.37 -13.92 22.15
C ILE A 256 -40.54 -14.65 23.48
N GLU A 257 -39.43 -14.92 24.18
CA GLU A 257 -39.40 -15.62 25.46
C GLU A 257 -38.66 -14.78 26.53
N PRO A 258 -39.38 -14.05 27.40
CA PRO A 258 -38.78 -13.05 28.29
C PRO A 258 -37.82 -13.63 29.33
N VAL A 259 -37.89 -14.94 29.62
CA VAL A 259 -36.99 -15.63 30.56
C VAL A 259 -35.53 -15.59 30.08
N LEU A 260 -35.29 -15.47 28.76
CA LEU A 260 -33.96 -15.38 28.17
C LEU A 260 -33.21 -14.09 28.53
N LYS A 261 -33.86 -13.10 29.16
CA LYS A 261 -33.18 -11.90 29.67
C LYS A 261 -32.12 -12.19 30.73
N GLN A 262 -32.18 -13.35 31.38
CA GLN A 262 -31.16 -13.81 32.33
C GLN A 262 -29.81 -14.09 31.64
N LEU A 263 -29.78 -14.16 30.31
CA LEU A 263 -28.56 -14.36 29.52
C LEU A 263 -27.87 -13.04 29.13
N TYR A 264 -28.30 -11.88 29.62
CA TYR A 264 -27.63 -10.62 29.29
C TYR A 264 -26.30 -10.48 30.02
N LEU A 265 -25.28 -10.04 29.28
CA LEU A 265 -23.98 -9.68 29.84
C LEU A 265 -23.82 -8.17 29.94
N LYS A 266 -23.06 -7.72 30.94
CA LYS A 266 -22.65 -6.32 31.07
C LYS A 266 -21.62 -5.96 29.99
N GLU A 267 -21.74 -4.77 29.41
CA GLU A 267 -20.84 -4.27 28.35
C GLU A 267 -19.63 -3.49 28.90
N LYS A 268 -19.36 -3.60 30.21
CA LYS A 268 -18.29 -2.87 30.91
C LYS A 268 -17.53 -3.82 31.84
N ASP A 269 -16.30 -3.44 32.17
CA ASP A 269 -15.47 -4.07 33.20
C ASP A 269 -15.22 -5.59 33.05
N PHE A 270 -14.81 -6.00 31.84
CA PHE A 270 -14.46 -7.39 31.50
C PHE A 270 -13.36 -8.04 32.35
N TRP A 271 -12.63 -7.23 33.12
CA TRP A 271 -11.53 -7.68 33.97
C TRP A 271 -11.93 -7.84 35.45
N SER A 272 -13.19 -7.53 35.78
CA SER A 272 -13.70 -7.74 37.13
C SER A 272 -13.99 -9.23 37.35
N ASN A 273 -13.70 -9.72 38.57
CA ASN A 273 -14.11 -11.07 38.97
C ASN A 273 -15.64 -11.25 38.89
N GLU A 274 -16.39 -10.16 39.01
CA GLU A 274 -17.84 -10.12 38.81
C GLU A 274 -18.23 -10.48 37.37
N PHE A 275 -17.56 -9.92 36.36
CA PHE A 275 -17.83 -10.28 34.96
C PHE A 275 -17.50 -11.75 34.67
N GLN A 276 -16.43 -12.28 35.24
CA GLN A 276 -16.12 -13.71 35.11
C GLN A 276 -17.23 -14.57 35.73
N SER A 277 -17.72 -14.21 36.91
CA SER A 277 -18.87 -14.87 37.53
C SER A 277 -20.12 -14.78 36.66
N ASP A 278 -20.40 -13.60 36.07
CA ASP A 278 -21.53 -13.40 35.15
C ASP A 278 -21.42 -14.31 33.91
N VAL A 279 -20.21 -14.54 33.38
CA VAL A 279 -19.96 -15.45 32.24
C VAL A 279 -20.10 -16.93 32.63
N GLU A 280 -19.60 -17.32 33.81
CA GLU A 280 -19.77 -18.68 34.32
C GLU A 280 -21.24 -18.99 34.61
N GLU A 281 -21.98 -18.04 35.18
CA GLU A 281 -23.42 -18.11 35.37
C GLU A 281 -24.16 -18.16 34.03
N LEU A 282 -23.75 -17.35 33.05
CA LEU A 282 -24.28 -17.41 31.68
C LEU A 282 -24.12 -18.81 31.09
N SER A 283 -22.96 -19.43 31.21
CA SER A 283 -22.73 -20.78 30.68
C SER A 283 -23.66 -21.80 31.33
N LYS A 284 -23.82 -21.74 32.66
CA LYS A 284 -24.73 -22.62 33.39
C LYS A 284 -26.19 -22.38 32.97
N ASN A 285 -26.62 -21.12 32.93
CA ASN A 285 -27.97 -20.75 32.52
C ASN A 285 -28.23 -21.19 31.07
N TYR A 286 -27.28 -20.97 30.15
CA TYR A 286 -27.35 -21.42 28.77
C TYR A 286 -27.50 -22.93 28.67
N ASP A 287 -26.71 -23.71 29.41
CA ASP A 287 -26.82 -25.17 29.42
C ASP A 287 -28.16 -25.64 30.01
N THR A 288 -28.66 -24.99 31.06
CA THR A 288 -29.99 -25.30 31.60
C THR A 288 -31.09 -25.01 30.58
N PHE A 289 -31.09 -23.84 29.92
CA PHE A 289 -32.07 -23.53 28.88
C PHE A 289 -31.95 -24.47 27.70
N LYS A 290 -30.73 -24.76 27.24
CA LYS A 290 -30.47 -25.71 26.14
C LYS A 290 -31.04 -27.09 26.48
N ASN A 291 -30.81 -27.58 27.70
CA ASN A 291 -31.33 -28.87 28.14
C ASN A 291 -32.86 -28.86 28.29
N THR A 292 -33.44 -27.79 28.83
CA THR A 292 -34.90 -27.62 28.92
C THR A 292 -35.54 -27.63 27.55
N PHE A 293 -35.08 -26.78 26.62
CA PHE A 293 -35.60 -26.74 25.25
C PHE A 293 -35.31 -28.04 24.50
N ALA A 294 -34.15 -28.66 24.66
CA ALA A 294 -33.88 -29.98 24.08
C ALA A 294 -34.85 -31.03 24.62
N SER A 295 -35.16 -31.01 25.92
CA SER A 295 -36.14 -31.91 26.53
C SER A 295 -37.56 -31.65 26.02
N GLU A 296 -37.95 -30.39 25.81
CA GLU A 296 -39.24 -30.01 25.23
C GLU A 296 -39.34 -30.44 23.77
N ILE A 297 -38.29 -30.20 22.97
CA ILE A 297 -38.20 -30.68 21.59
C ILE A 297 -38.27 -32.21 21.55
N CYS A 298 -37.57 -32.91 22.45
CA CYS A 298 -37.65 -34.36 22.57
C CYS A 298 -39.05 -34.82 22.96
N LYS A 299 -39.73 -34.16 23.90
CA LYS A 299 -41.12 -34.47 24.28
C LYS A 299 -42.08 -34.28 23.09
N ILE A 300 -41.96 -33.17 22.38
CA ILE A 300 -42.74 -32.88 21.18
C ILE A 300 -42.44 -33.93 20.10
N SER A 301 -41.16 -34.25 19.86
CA SER A 301 -40.74 -35.24 18.87
C SER A 301 -41.24 -36.64 19.23
N SER A 302 -41.16 -37.04 20.50
CA SER A 302 -41.72 -38.32 20.97
C SER A 302 -43.24 -38.35 20.86
N SER A 303 -43.92 -37.24 21.19
CA SER A 303 -45.37 -37.12 21.04
C SER A 303 -45.78 -37.18 19.57
N LEU A 304 -44.99 -36.58 18.68
CA LEU A 304 -45.22 -36.59 17.24
C LEU A 304 -44.95 -37.98 16.66
N SER A 305 -43.92 -38.69 17.14
CA SER A 305 -43.65 -40.09 16.78
C SER A 305 -44.75 -41.03 17.28
N SER A 306 -45.25 -40.85 18.51
CA SER A 306 -46.40 -41.63 19.02
C SER A 306 -47.68 -41.33 18.26
N MET A 307 -47.94 -40.06 17.90
CA MET A 307 -49.07 -39.71 17.05
C MET A 307 -48.93 -40.28 15.64
N ASN A 308 -47.73 -40.29 15.07
CA ASN A 308 -47.51 -40.82 13.73
C ASN A 308 -47.64 -42.35 13.71
N THR A 309 -47.16 -43.05 14.75
CA THR A 309 -47.38 -44.50 14.90
C THR A 309 -48.86 -44.83 15.11
N GLN A 310 -49.59 -44.07 15.93
CA GLN A 310 -51.05 -44.19 16.03
C GLN A 310 -51.75 -43.92 14.70
N ALA A 311 -51.35 -42.89 13.96
CA ALA A 311 -51.89 -42.61 12.63
C ALA A 311 -51.63 -43.76 11.64
N THR A 312 -50.44 -44.38 11.67
CA THR A 312 -50.15 -45.56 10.85
C THR A 312 -50.96 -46.79 11.27
N GLN A 313 -51.17 -47.01 12.57
CA GLN A 313 -52.01 -48.11 13.07
C GLN A 313 -53.47 -47.93 12.66
N ILE A 314 -54.01 -46.71 12.78
CA ILE A 314 -55.37 -46.39 12.33
C ILE A 314 -55.47 -46.59 10.81
N LYS A 315 -54.45 -46.20 10.04
CA LYS A 315 -54.41 -46.41 8.59
C LYS A 315 -54.41 -47.90 8.24
N GLN A 316 -53.60 -48.72 8.91
CA GLN A 316 -53.59 -50.18 8.73
C GLN A 316 -54.92 -50.81 9.14
N GLN A 317 -55.50 -50.41 10.28
CA GLN A 317 -56.82 -50.87 10.70
C GLN A 317 -57.88 -50.53 9.68
N LYS A 318 -57.85 -49.31 9.12
CA LYS A 318 -58.75 -48.90 8.03
C LYS A 318 -58.58 -49.79 6.80
N GLU A 319 -57.35 -50.04 6.36
CA GLU A 319 -57.07 -50.92 5.22
C GLU A 319 -57.59 -52.34 5.46
N THR A 320 -57.32 -52.94 6.63
CA THR A 320 -57.85 -54.27 6.99
C THR A 320 -59.37 -54.32 7.08
N LEU A 321 -60.00 -53.29 7.66
CA LEU A 321 -61.46 -53.22 7.73
C LEU A 321 -62.07 -53.06 6.33
N GLN A 322 -61.45 -52.27 5.47
CA GLN A 322 -61.88 -52.10 4.09
C GLN A 322 -61.78 -53.40 3.29
N GLU A 323 -60.69 -54.17 3.47
CA GLU A 323 -60.54 -55.51 2.90
C GLU A 323 -61.58 -56.50 3.46
N THR A 324 -61.90 -56.46 4.77
CA THR A 324 -62.98 -57.28 5.32
C THR A 324 -64.35 -56.90 4.79
N ILE A 325 -64.62 -55.60 4.56
CA ILE A 325 -65.88 -55.13 3.96
C ILE A 325 -65.99 -55.61 2.51
N GLU A 326 -64.90 -55.56 1.76
CA GLU A 326 -64.86 -56.04 0.37
C GLU A 326 -65.09 -57.55 0.30
N ASN A 327 -64.41 -58.34 1.14
CA ASN A 327 -64.63 -59.78 1.28
C ASN A 327 -66.06 -60.13 1.75
N LEU A 328 -66.63 -59.36 2.69
CA LEU A 328 -68.01 -59.53 3.12
C LEU A 328 -69.00 -59.14 2.01
N GLY A 329 -68.69 -58.15 1.18
CA GLY A 329 -69.46 -57.79 -0.01
C GLY A 329 -69.44 -58.90 -1.07
N GLU A 330 -68.28 -59.48 -1.34
CA GLU A 330 -68.14 -60.62 -2.26
C GLU A 330 -68.89 -61.85 -1.75
N THR A 331 -68.78 -62.18 -0.46
CA THR A 331 -69.52 -63.30 0.14
C THR A 331 -71.02 -63.03 0.18
N SER A 332 -71.48 -61.81 0.48
CA SER A 332 -72.89 -61.43 0.45
C SER A 332 -73.47 -61.53 -0.96
N THR A 333 -72.74 -61.11 -1.99
CA THR A 333 -73.19 -61.25 -3.39
C THR A 333 -73.18 -62.70 -3.86
N ALA A 334 -72.23 -63.51 -3.42
CA ALA A 334 -72.21 -64.95 -3.67
C ALA A 334 -73.39 -65.68 -2.98
N VAL A 335 -73.71 -65.31 -1.74
CA VAL A 335 -74.87 -65.84 -1.00
C VAL A 335 -76.17 -65.39 -1.65
N ALA A 336 -76.29 -64.12 -2.06
CA ALA A 336 -77.48 -63.63 -2.78
C ALA A 336 -77.72 -64.42 -4.08
N LYS A 337 -76.67 -64.69 -4.87
CA LYS A 337 -76.78 -65.56 -6.06
C LYS A 337 -77.19 -66.99 -5.71
N LYS A 338 -76.72 -67.52 -4.59
CA LYS A 338 -77.06 -68.88 -4.12
C LYS A 338 -78.52 -68.95 -3.64
N ILE A 339 -79.02 -67.91 -2.99
CA ILE A 339 -80.44 -67.77 -2.63
C ILE A 339 -81.29 -67.68 -3.89
N GLU A 340 -80.91 -66.88 -4.88
CA GLU A 340 -81.65 -66.76 -6.14
C GLU A 340 -81.71 -68.10 -6.92
N MET A 341 -80.64 -68.90 -6.87
CA MET A 341 -80.65 -70.26 -7.41
C MET A 341 -81.59 -71.19 -6.63
N LEU A 342 -81.56 -71.14 -5.29
CA LEU A 342 -82.42 -71.96 -4.45
C LEU A 342 -83.90 -71.58 -4.58
N ASP A 343 -84.23 -70.30 -4.77
CA ASP A 343 -85.59 -69.86 -5.02
C ASP A 343 -86.11 -70.40 -6.37
N LYS A 344 -85.27 -70.39 -7.42
CA LYS A 344 -85.61 -71.03 -8.71
C LYS A 344 -85.81 -72.54 -8.58
N GLU A 345 -85.00 -73.22 -7.76
CA GLU A 345 -85.17 -74.66 -7.47
C GLU A 345 -86.45 -74.93 -6.66
N MET A 346 -86.76 -74.12 -5.65
CA MET A 346 -88.00 -74.19 -4.87
C MET A 346 -89.24 -73.99 -5.76
N GLU A 347 -89.20 -73.03 -6.68
CA GLU A 347 -90.31 -72.76 -7.59
C GLU A 347 -90.53 -73.92 -8.58
N MET A 348 -89.45 -74.54 -9.07
CA MET A 348 -89.50 -75.77 -9.87
C MET A 348 -90.07 -76.95 -9.07
N LEU A 349 -89.63 -77.15 -7.82
CA LEU A 349 -90.14 -78.21 -6.94
C LEU A 349 -91.61 -77.99 -6.55
N SER A 350 -92.03 -76.75 -6.35
CA SER A 350 -93.43 -76.40 -6.08
C SER A 350 -94.31 -76.74 -7.28
N LYS A 351 -93.91 -76.37 -8.51
CA LYS A 351 -94.61 -76.77 -9.74
C LYS A 351 -94.69 -78.29 -9.89
N HIS A 352 -93.60 -79.00 -9.61
CA HIS A 352 -93.58 -80.47 -9.66
C HIS A 352 -94.49 -81.13 -8.61
N ARG A 353 -94.57 -80.58 -7.40
CA ARG A 353 -95.53 -81.02 -6.37
C ARG A 353 -96.98 -80.75 -6.78
N GLU A 354 -97.25 -79.60 -7.38
CA GLU A 354 -98.60 -79.22 -7.83
C GLU A 354 -99.10 -80.14 -8.95
N ASP A 355 -98.24 -80.48 -9.91
CA ASP A 355 -98.55 -81.42 -10.99
C ASP A 355 -98.70 -82.86 -10.48
N SER A 356 -97.86 -83.26 -9.50
CA SER A 356 -98.00 -84.56 -8.83
C SER A 356 -99.32 -84.65 -8.06
N ARG A 357 -99.71 -83.59 -7.34
CA ARG A 357 -101.00 -83.51 -6.62
C ARG A 357 -102.21 -83.61 -7.56
N LYS A 358 -102.16 -82.97 -8.75
CA LYS A 358 -103.21 -83.13 -9.78
C LYS A 358 -103.29 -84.56 -10.31
N ASN A 359 -102.17 -85.25 -10.49
CA ASN A 359 -102.14 -86.66 -10.87
C ASN A 359 -102.69 -87.58 -9.77
N PHE A 360 -102.40 -87.33 -8.49
CA PHE A 360 -102.99 -88.09 -7.38
C PHE A 360 -104.50 -87.88 -7.27
N LEU A 361 -105.01 -86.66 -7.47
CA LEU A 361 -106.45 -86.37 -7.44
C LEU A 361 -107.21 -87.08 -8.58
N ARG A 362 -106.62 -87.22 -9.78
CA ARG A 362 -107.20 -88.06 -10.85
C ARG A 362 -107.25 -89.54 -10.47
N LYS A 363 -106.22 -90.05 -9.79
CA LYS A 363 -106.13 -91.46 -9.37
C LYS A 363 -107.12 -91.79 -8.24
N ILE A 364 -107.42 -90.82 -7.37
CA ILE A 364 -108.48 -90.94 -6.34
C ILE A 364 -109.89 -90.94 -6.97
N ALA A 365 -110.11 -90.16 -8.04
CA ALA A 365 -111.40 -90.17 -8.76
C ALA A 365 -111.69 -91.52 -9.43
N SER A 366 -110.68 -92.17 -10.04
CA SER A 366 -110.84 -93.51 -10.61
C SER A 366 -111.03 -94.63 -9.59
N LEU A 367 -110.63 -94.42 -8.33
CA LEU A 367 -110.83 -95.39 -7.24
C LEU A 367 -112.22 -95.27 -6.57
N LYS A 368 -112.87 -94.10 -6.66
CA LYS A 368 -114.26 -93.91 -6.18
C LYS A 368 -115.32 -94.55 -7.09
N GLU A 369 -115.05 -94.74 -8.38
CA GLU A 369 -115.93 -95.52 -9.29
C GLU A 369 -115.85 -97.03 -9.03
N THR A 370 -114.75 -97.53 -8.45
CA THR A 370 -114.64 -98.94 -8.04
C THR A 370 -115.27 -99.23 -6.68
N GLU A 371 -115.49 -98.21 -5.84
CA GLU A 371 -116.08 -98.33 -4.50
C GLU A 371 -117.61 -98.46 -4.53
N THR A 372 -118.30 -97.83 -5.49
CA THR A 372 -119.76 -97.97 -5.70
C THR A 372 -120.16 -99.34 -6.27
N SER A 373 -119.24 -100.06 -6.91
CA SER A 373 -119.45 -101.45 -7.37
C SER A 373 -119.25 -102.47 -6.24
N LEU A 374 -118.45 -102.14 -5.22
CA LEU A 374 -118.18 -103.00 -4.06
C LEU A 374 -119.31 -102.96 -3.02
N GLU A 375 -119.98 -101.81 -2.86
CA GLU A 375 -121.10 -101.66 -1.93
C GLU A 375 -122.37 -102.41 -2.37
N LYS A 376 -122.54 -102.67 -3.67
CA LYS A 376 -123.59 -103.54 -4.24
C LYS A 376 -123.35 -105.02 -3.95
N ASN A 377 -122.08 -105.48 -4.01
CA ASN A 377 -121.69 -106.85 -3.68
C ASN A 377 -121.71 -107.14 -2.15
N LYS A 378 -121.61 -106.11 -1.31
CA LYS A 378 -121.77 -106.23 0.15
C LYS A 378 -123.22 -106.49 0.57
N GLN A 379 -124.21 -105.94 -0.14
CA GLN A 379 -125.64 -106.17 0.15
C GLN A 379 -126.09 -107.61 -0.23
N GLU A 380 -125.55 -108.18 -1.31
CA GLU A 380 -125.81 -109.59 -1.69
C GLU A 380 -125.12 -110.60 -0.75
N LEU A 381 -124.00 -110.23 -0.13
CA LEU A 381 -123.30 -111.07 0.85
C LEU A 381 -124.03 -111.14 2.20
N THR A 382 -124.76 -110.08 2.59
CA THR A 382 -125.56 -110.03 3.83
C THR A 382 -126.84 -110.87 3.76
N GLU A 383 -127.48 -111.00 2.60
CA GLU A 383 -128.66 -111.88 2.42
C GLU A 383 -128.29 -113.38 2.39
N LEU A 384 -127.12 -113.72 1.84
CA LEU A 384 -126.60 -115.11 1.84
C LEU A 384 -126.08 -115.57 3.22
N THR A 385 -125.59 -114.65 4.06
CA THR A 385 -125.16 -114.97 5.43
C THR A 385 -126.33 -115.14 6.40
N GLU A 386 -127.47 -114.48 6.19
CA GLU A 386 -128.71 -114.74 6.95
C GLU A 386 -129.33 -116.10 6.63
N ILE A 387 -129.26 -116.57 5.38
CA ILE A 387 -129.73 -117.91 4.97
C ILE A 387 -128.80 -119.03 5.48
N HIS A 388 -127.48 -118.78 5.51
CA HIS A 388 -126.50 -119.72 6.05
C HIS A 388 -126.62 -119.86 7.59
N ASN A 389 -126.82 -118.76 8.31
CA ASN A 389 -127.01 -118.79 9.77
C ASN A 389 -128.34 -119.42 10.20
N LYS A 390 -129.41 -119.32 9.40
CA LYS A 390 -130.67 -120.03 9.66
C LYS A 390 -130.54 -121.55 9.49
N LYS A 391 -129.76 -122.04 8.51
CA LYS A 391 -129.52 -123.48 8.30
C LYS A 391 -128.47 -124.08 9.24
N SER A 392 -127.50 -123.29 9.70
CA SER A 392 -126.50 -123.75 10.67
C SER A 392 -127.08 -123.90 12.07
N ASN A 393 -128.02 -123.03 12.49
CA ASN A 393 -128.73 -123.17 13.77
C ASN A 393 -129.72 -124.35 13.80
N ASP A 394 -130.31 -124.73 12.66
CA ASP A 394 -131.19 -125.91 12.53
C ASP A 394 -130.42 -127.26 12.55
N LEU A 395 -129.12 -127.24 12.24
CA LEU A 395 -128.25 -128.42 12.26
C LEU A 395 -127.63 -128.65 13.64
N GLU A 396 -127.26 -127.58 14.35
CA GLU A 396 -126.62 -127.66 15.66
C GLU A 396 -127.65 -127.97 16.78
N THR A 397 -128.87 -127.45 16.67
CA THR A 397 -129.99 -127.82 17.57
C THR A 397 -130.43 -129.28 17.41
N LYS A 398 -130.25 -129.90 16.23
CA LYS A 398 -130.52 -131.33 16.01
C LYS A 398 -129.38 -132.24 16.48
N LYS A 399 -128.12 -131.78 16.45
CA LYS A 399 -126.97 -132.49 17.02
C LYS A 399 -126.95 -132.46 18.56
N GLN A 400 -127.29 -131.32 19.18
CA GLN A 400 -127.38 -131.21 20.64
C GLN A 400 -128.58 -131.99 21.21
N ARG A 401 -129.74 -132.02 20.53
CA ARG A 401 -130.87 -132.89 20.93
C ARG A 401 -130.57 -134.39 20.82
N ALA A 402 -129.76 -134.82 19.84
CA ALA A 402 -129.38 -136.23 19.71
C ALA A 402 -128.34 -136.64 20.78
N LEU A 403 -127.37 -135.78 21.10
CA LEU A 403 -126.35 -136.06 22.11
C LEU A 403 -126.85 -135.93 23.55
N GLU A 404 -127.79 -135.04 23.84
CA GLU A 404 -128.48 -134.96 25.14
C GLU A 404 -129.48 -136.11 25.35
N PHE A 405 -130.11 -136.62 24.29
CA PHE A 405 -130.96 -137.82 24.36
C PHE A 405 -130.15 -139.07 24.74
N PHE A 406 -128.99 -139.31 24.11
CA PHE A 406 -128.17 -140.48 24.44
C PHE A 406 -127.44 -140.37 25.79
N ARG A 407 -127.09 -139.16 26.23
CA ARG A 407 -126.45 -138.94 27.54
C ARG A 407 -127.46 -139.04 28.70
N ASN A 408 -128.65 -138.47 28.58
CA ASN A 408 -129.70 -138.64 29.59
C ASN A 408 -130.26 -140.07 29.63
N LEU A 409 -130.35 -140.78 28.49
CA LEU A 409 -130.81 -142.17 28.50
C LEU A 409 -129.77 -143.10 29.13
N HIS A 410 -128.47 -142.84 28.92
CA HIS A 410 -127.39 -143.56 29.60
C HIS A 410 -127.38 -143.29 31.10
N ASP A 411 -127.50 -142.03 31.52
CA ASP A 411 -127.43 -141.66 32.94
C ASP A 411 -128.69 -142.08 33.72
N ILE A 412 -129.88 -142.10 33.09
CA ILE A 412 -131.11 -142.65 33.67
C ILE A 412 -131.07 -144.18 33.74
N ILE A 413 -130.56 -144.88 32.71
CA ILE A 413 -130.47 -146.35 32.72
C ILE A 413 -129.42 -146.83 33.71
N VAL A 414 -128.26 -146.15 33.80
CA VAL A 414 -127.21 -146.48 34.78
C VAL A 414 -127.69 -146.15 36.20
N GLY A 415 -128.33 -144.99 36.42
CA GLY A 415 -128.94 -144.64 37.70
C GLY A 415 -130.02 -145.63 38.14
N ASN A 416 -130.97 -145.95 37.26
CA ASN A 416 -132.04 -146.91 37.56
C ASN A 416 -131.53 -148.35 37.70
N LEU A 417 -130.45 -148.74 37.02
CA LEU A 417 -129.82 -150.06 37.24
C LEU A 417 -129.07 -150.11 38.57
N GLN A 418 -128.50 -149.00 39.03
CA GLN A 418 -127.88 -148.89 40.35
C GLN A 418 -128.93 -148.91 41.45
N ASP A 419 -130.04 -148.18 41.27
CA ASP A 419 -131.17 -148.19 42.20
C ASP A 419 -131.90 -149.54 42.18
N MET A 420 -132.08 -150.17 41.02
CA MET A 420 -132.59 -151.54 40.95
C MET A 420 -131.61 -152.55 41.56
N ASN A 421 -130.30 -152.37 41.48
CA ASN A 421 -129.35 -153.24 42.19
C ASN A 421 -129.40 -153.02 43.69
N ASN A 422 -129.59 -151.78 44.16
CA ASN A 422 -129.74 -151.46 45.57
C ASN A 422 -131.06 -152.02 46.13
N ILE A 423 -132.17 -151.84 45.41
CA ILE A 423 -133.47 -152.43 45.76
C ILE A 423 -133.42 -153.96 45.62
N ARG A 424 -132.74 -154.53 44.61
CA ARG A 424 -132.56 -155.98 44.48
C ARG A 424 -131.74 -156.54 45.64
N ASN A 425 -130.72 -155.83 46.12
CA ASN A 425 -129.93 -156.24 47.27
C ASN A 425 -130.71 -156.09 48.58
N GLU A 426 -131.55 -155.06 48.72
CA GLU A 426 -132.51 -154.93 49.84
C GLU A 426 -133.59 -156.02 49.81
N ILE A 427 -134.11 -156.36 48.63
CA ILE A 427 -135.04 -157.49 48.46
C ILE A 427 -134.33 -158.80 48.74
N PHE A 428 -133.06 -158.99 48.34
CA PHE A 428 -132.28 -160.19 48.67
C PHE A 428 -131.99 -160.31 50.17
N GLU A 429 -131.72 -159.20 50.87
CA GLU A 429 -131.58 -159.17 52.32
C GLU A 429 -132.92 -159.46 53.01
N MET A 430 -134.03 -158.87 52.56
CA MET A 430 -135.37 -159.19 53.06
C MET A 430 -135.79 -160.63 52.74
N LEU A 431 -135.45 -161.19 51.58
CA LEU A 431 -135.75 -162.58 51.21
C LEU A 431 -134.91 -163.55 52.04
N LYS A 432 -133.67 -163.17 52.35
CA LYS A 432 -132.78 -163.91 53.23
C LYS A 432 -133.31 -163.88 54.67
N ASP A 433 -133.78 -162.74 55.16
CA ASP A 433 -134.45 -162.62 56.46
C ASP A 433 -135.78 -163.40 56.52
N CYS A 434 -136.53 -163.41 55.42
CA CYS A 434 -137.78 -164.17 55.32
C CYS A 434 -137.53 -165.68 55.21
N LEU A 435 -136.52 -166.12 54.46
CA LEU A 435 -136.10 -167.53 54.37
C LEU A 435 -135.49 -168.03 55.68
N THR A 436 -134.78 -167.17 56.43
CA THR A 436 -134.25 -167.52 57.76
C THR A 436 -135.38 -167.68 58.76
N LYS A 437 -136.42 -166.82 58.70
CA LYS A 437 -137.66 -166.99 59.48
C LYS A 437 -138.48 -168.21 59.05
N VAL A 438 -138.55 -168.51 57.75
CA VAL A 438 -139.22 -169.73 57.25
C VAL A 438 -138.49 -170.98 57.71
N ALA A 439 -137.15 -171.00 57.69
CA ALA A 439 -136.34 -172.10 58.22
C ALA A 439 -136.48 -172.25 59.75
N GLU A 440 -136.64 -171.15 60.49
CA GLU A 440 -136.94 -171.18 61.93
C GLU A 440 -138.37 -171.67 62.22
N THR A 441 -139.35 -171.36 61.36
CA THR A 441 -140.72 -171.90 61.50
C THR A 441 -140.89 -173.32 60.95
N GLU A 442 -140.12 -173.76 59.95
CA GLU A 442 -140.09 -175.16 59.52
C GLU A 442 -139.31 -176.04 60.52
N GLY A 443 -138.29 -175.49 61.17
CA GLY A 443 -137.67 -176.11 62.34
C GLY A 443 -138.67 -176.29 63.47
N ALA A 444 -139.50 -175.27 63.73
CA ALA A 444 -140.57 -175.34 64.74
C ALA A 444 -141.73 -176.27 64.32
N ILE A 445 -142.10 -176.34 63.03
CA ILE A 445 -143.20 -177.21 62.55
C ILE A 445 -142.78 -178.69 62.47
N LEU A 446 -141.50 -179.02 62.24
CA LEU A 446 -141.02 -180.41 62.38
C LEU A 446 -140.65 -180.78 63.83
N GLU A 447 -140.37 -179.80 64.70
CA GLU A 447 -140.52 -179.98 66.15
C GLU A 447 -141.98 -180.11 66.60
N ASP A 448 -142.98 -179.67 65.82
CA ASP A 448 -144.42 -179.91 66.07
C ASP A 448 -144.99 -181.15 65.35
N LEU A 449 -144.16 -181.84 64.55
CA LEU A 449 -144.31 -183.24 64.08
C LEU A 449 -143.32 -184.18 64.83
N HIS A 450 -143.05 -184.05 66.13
CA HIS A 450 -144.06 -183.92 67.16
C HIS A 450 -144.77 -185.26 67.31
N ASN A 451 -146.00 -185.39 66.81
CA ASN A 451 -146.97 -186.21 67.56
C ASN A 451 -148.02 -186.95 66.73
N LEU A 452 -147.75 -187.17 65.46
CA LEU A 452 -148.59 -187.92 64.52
C LEU A 452 -147.58 -188.70 63.65
N ASP A 453 -147.25 -189.95 63.88
CA ASP A 453 -148.22 -191.02 63.70
C ASP A 453 -147.80 -192.31 64.41
N ASP A 454 -147.96 -192.28 65.72
CA ASP A 454 -148.38 -193.44 66.49
C ASP A 454 -149.91 -193.73 66.29
N VAL A 455 -150.43 -193.77 65.05
CA VAL A 455 -151.68 -194.48 64.70
C VAL A 455 -151.58 -195.27 63.38
N LYS A 456 -151.51 -196.59 63.55
CA LYS A 456 -151.77 -197.74 62.65
C LYS A 456 -150.73 -198.15 61.58
N MET A 457 -150.06 -199.25 61.96
CA MET A 457 -149.62 -200.42 61.17
C MET A 457 -148.52 -200.24 60.13
#